data_AF-A0A7X6X7S4-F1
#
_entry.id   AF-A0A7X6X7S4-F1
#
_cell.length_a   1.000
_cell.length_b   1.000
_cell.length_c   1.000
_cell.angle_alpha   90.00
_cell.angle_beta   90.00
_cell.angle_gamma   90.00
#
_symmetry.space_group_name_H-M   'P 1'
#
loop_
_entity.id
_entity.type
_entity.pdbx_description
1 polymer ?
#
loop_
_entity_poly.entity_id
_entity_poly.type
_entity_poly.pdbx_seq_one_letter_code
_entity_poly.pdbx_strand_id
1 'polypeptide(L)'
;MNTEIYPRPIVAAVQAAPAYFDVNECISRLRHYTGKAKESGASLVVFSESFIPGFPSWVHMLAPLDQHDLFKKFAQSSIEIPGPAFQQLQEIA
;
A
#
# COMPACT_ATOMS: atom_id res chain seq x y z
N MET A 1 30.56 30.07 5.02
CA MET A 1 29.14 29.66 4.98
C MET A 1 29.10 28.16 5.16
N ASN A 2 28.55 27.68 6.27
CA ASN A 2 28.51 26.26 6.59
C ASN A 2 27.40 25.63 5.73
N THR A 3 27.75 24.96 4.63
CA THR A 3 26.79 24.19 3.86
C THR A 3 26.59 22.86 4.58
N GLU A 4 25.60 22.78 5.45
CA GLU A 4 25.19 21.48 5.99
C GLU A 4 24.85 20.54 4.82
N ILE A 5 25.59 19.44 4.73
CA ILE A 5 25.35 18.42 3.71
C ILE A 5 24.23 17.53 4.24
N TYR A 6 23.00 17.79 3.78
CA TYR A 6 21.88 16.89 4.03
C TYR A 6 22.05 15.59 3.24
N PRO A 7 21.61 14.44 3.81
CA PRO A 7 21.56 13.20 3.06
C PRO A 7 20.69 13.38 1.81
N ARG A 8 21.12 12.82 0.68
CA ARG A 8 20.39 12.80 -0.58
C ARG A 8 19.85 11.38 -0.84
N PRO A 9 18.77 10.96 -0.16
CA PRO A 9 18.22 9.64 -0.34
C PRO A 9 17.63 9.49 -1.76
N ILE A 10 17.76 8.30 -2.33
CA ILE A 10 16.96 7.90 -3.49
C ILE A 10 15.63 7.41 -2.94
N VAL A 11 14.53 7.94 -3.48
CA VAL A 11 13.17 7.57 -3.06
C VAL A 11 12.40 7.04 -4.27
N ALA A 12 11.51 6.09 -4.04
CA ALA A 12 10.68 5.48 -5.06
C ALA A 12 9.20 5.68 -4.74
N ALA A 13 8.44 6.16 -5.72
CA ALA A 13 6.98 6.15 -5.68
C ALA A 13 6.46 5.04 -6.57
N VAL A 14 5.71 4.11 -5.99
CA VAL A 14 5.16 2.95 -6.72
C VAL A 14 3.78 3.28 -7.25
N GLN A 15 3.64 3.29 -8.58
CA GLN A 15 2.35 3.33 -9.26
C GLN A 15 1.99 1.91 -9.73
N ALA A 16 1.16 1.23 -8.95
CA ALA A 16 0.65 -0.10 -9.26
C ALA A 16 -0.81 -0.21 -8.82
N ALA A 17 -1.57 -1.09 -9.47
CA ALA A 17 -2.91 -1.40 -9.01
C ALA A 17 -2.85 -2.29 -7.75
N PRO A 18 -3.70 -2.04 -6.75
CA PRO A 18 -3.90 -2.99 -5.65
C PRO A 18 -4.64 -4.24 -6.17
N ALA A 19 -4.59 -5.32 -5.40
CA ALA A 19 -5.49 -6.45 -5.59
C ALA A 19 -6.72 -6.25 -4.70
N TYR A 20 -7.79 -5.73 -5.30
CA TYR A 20 -9.01 -5.38 -4.58
C TYR A 20 -9.51 -6.54 -3.71
N PHE A 21 -9.70 -6.25 -2.42
CA PHE A 21 -10.20 -7.18 -1.40
C PHE A 21 -9.28 -8.37 -1.07
N ASP A 22 -8.10 -8.47 -1.68
CA ASP A 22 -7.11 -9.51 -1.40
C ASP A 22 -5.88 -8.90 -0.70
N VAL A 23 -5.87 -9.02 0.63
CA VAL A 23 -4.81 -8.51 1.50
C VAL A 23 -3.48 -9.20 1.19
N ASN A 24 -3.49 -10.52 1.00
CA ASN A 24 -2.27 -11.31 0.81
C ASN A 24 -1.60 -10.97 -0.53
N GLU A 25 -2.39 -10.85 -1.59
CA GLU A 25 -1.88 -10.43 -2.90
C GLU A 25 -1.40 -8.96 -2.86
N CYS A 26 -2.07 -8.06 -2.14
CA CYS A 26 -1.55 -6.70 -1.95
C CYS A 26 -0.19 -6.69 -1.23
N ILE A 27 -0.01 -7.49 -0.18
CA ILE A 27 1.26 -7.64 0.55
C ILE A 27 2.33 -8.26 -0.35
N SER A 28 1.98 -9.25 -1.17
CA SER A 28 2.87 -9.83 -2.18
C SER A 28 3.38 -8.76 -3.16
N ARG A 29 2.49 -7.90 -3.67
CA ARG A 29 2.84 -6.77 -4.54
C ARG A 29 3.73 -5.74 -3.83
N LEU A 30 3.41 -5.39 -2.59
CA LEU A 30 4.25 -4.51 -1.76
C LEU A 30 5.67 -5.06 -1.67
N ARG A 31 5.83 -6.35 -1.33
CA ARG A 31 7.14 -7.02 -1.26
C ARG A 31 7.88 -6.97 -2.60
N HIS A 32 7.18 -7.29 -3.69
CA HIS A 32 7.76 -7.28 -5.04
C HIS A 32 8.27 -5.89 -5.43
N TYR A 33 7.44 -4.86 -5.32
CA TYR A 33 7.82 -3.50 -5.75
C TYR A 33 8.84 -2.85 -4.82
N THR A 34 8.79 -3.12 -3.52
CA THR A 34 9.84 -2.69 -2.58
C THR A 34 11.18 -3.34 -2.95
N GLY A 35 11.20 -4.62 -3.29
CA GLY A 35 12.41 -5.31 -3.78
C GLY A 35 13.01 -4.64 -5.01
N LYS A 36 12.18 -4.35 -6.03
CA LYS A 36 12.63 -3.65 -7.25
C LYS A 36 13.16 -2.23 -6.98
N ALA A 37 12.50 -1.50 -6.09
CA ALA A 37 12.95 -0.17 -5.68
C ALA A 37 14.30 -0.24 -4.94
N LYS A 38 14.47 -1.25 -4.08
CA LYS A 38 15.72 -1.50 -3.36
C LYS A 38 16.88 -1.84 -4.31
N GLU A 39 16.64 -2.69 -5.30
CA GLU A 39 17.60 -2.99 -6.38
C GLU A 39 18.02 -1.72 -7.15
N SER A 40 17.13 -0.74 -7.24
CA SER A 40 17.38 0.58 -7.86
C SER A 40 18.04 1.59 -6.90
N GLY A 41 18.41 1.18 -5.68
CA GLY A 41 19.09 2.01 -4.69
C GLY A 41 18.18 2.87 -3.81
N ALA A 42 16.85 2.68 -3.87
CA ALA A 42 15.93 3.45 -3.03
C ALA A 42 16.09 3.12 -1.54
N SER A 43 16.04 4.16 -0.71
CA SER A 43 16.04 4.09 0.75
C SER A 43 14.66 4.39 1.36
N LEU A 44 13.70 4.81 0.54
CA LEU A 44 12.30 4.99 0.91
C LEU A 44 11.42 4.60 -0.27
N VAL A 45 10.39 3.81 0.00
CA VAL A 45 9.40 3.39 -1.01
C VAL A 45 8.02 3.81 -0.50
N VAL A 46 7.26 4.53 -1.33
CA VAL A 46 5.90 4.97 -1.00
C VAL A 46 4.90 4.35 -1.98
N PHE A 47 3.72 4.03 -1.45
CA PHE A 47 2.60 3.44 -2.19
C PHE A 47 1.41 4.39 -2.20
N SER A 48 0.44 4.12 -3.07
CA SER A 48 -0.78 4.91 -3.15
C SER A 48 -1.62 4.83 -1.87
N GLU A 49 -2.50 5.79 -1.70
CA GLU A 49 -3.52 5.78 -0.64
C GLU A 49 -4.33 4.48 -0.66
N SER A 50 -4.56 3.92 0.53
CA SER A 50 -5.39 2.72 0.73
C SER A 50 -4.98 1.55 -0.18
N PHE A 51 -3.68 1.32 -0.40
CA PHE A 51 -3.20 0.20 -1.23
C PHE A 51 -3.67 -1.17 -0.71
N ILE A 52 -3.88 -1.31 0.60
CA ILE A 52 -4.54 -2.46 1.21
C ILE A 52 -5.88 -2.00 1.82
N PRO A 53 -7.03 -2.63 1.48
CA PRO A 53 -7.24 -3.65 0.45
C PRO A 53 -7.49 -3.07 -0.95
N GLY A 54 -7.21 -1.80 -1.17
CA GLY A 54 -7.49 -1.06 -2.40
C GLY A 54 -8.48 0.08 -2.14
N PHE A 55 -8.14 1.27 -2.64
CA PHE A 55 -8.96 2.48 -2.45
C PHE A 55 -10.40 2.25 -2.93
N PRO A 56 -11.43 2.62 -2.15
CA PRO A 56 -12.82 2.29 -2.44
C PRO A 56 -13.42 3.16 -3.56
N SER A 57 -12.89 3.03 -4.78
CA SER A 57 -13.28 3.85 -5.94
C SER A 57 -14.76 3.75 -6.30
N TRP A 58 -15.42 2.62 -5.96
CA TRP A 58 -16.85 2.41 -6.21
C TRP A 58 -17.76 3.42 -5.53
N VAL A 59 -17.30 4.10 -4.46
CA VAL A 59 -18.10 5.11 -3.75
C VAL A 59 -18.45 6.31 -4.65
N HIS A 60 -17.63 6.55 -5.67
CA HIS A 60 -17.83 7.61 -6.65
C HIS A 60 -18.53 7.13 -7.93
N MET A 61 -18.74 5.83 -8.10
CA MET A 61 -19.20 5.24 -9.36
C MET A 61 -20.58 4.58 -9.27
N LEU A 62 -20.97 4.11 -8.08
CA LEU A 62 -22.23 3.38 -7.87
C LEU A 62 -23.23 4.21 -7.07
N ALA A 63 -24.52 3.92 -7.20
CA ALA A 63 -25.53 4.53 -6.33
C ALA A 63 -25.34 4.04 -4.88
N PRO A 64 -25.59 4.88 -3.84
CA PRO A 64 -25.36 4.49 -2.44
C PRO A 64 -26.03 3.19 -2.00
N LEU A 65 -27.21 2.87 -2.57
CA LEU A 65 -27.94 1.65 -2.28
C LEU A 65 -27.22 0.38 -2.75
N ASP A 66 -26.44 0.47 -3.83
CA ASP A 66 -25.80 -0.68 -4.50
C ASP A 66 -24.40 -0.99 -3.92
N GLN A 67 -23.95 -0.26 -2.89
CA GLN A 67 -22.58 -0.35 -2.38
C GLN A 67 -22.44 -1.20 -1.11
N HIS A 68 -23.54 -1.62 -0.48
CA HIS A 68 -23.50 -2.19 0.88
C HIS A 68 -22.62 -3.45 0.96
N ASP A 69 -22.69 -4.33 -0.03
CA ASP A 69 -21.88 -5.55 -0.04
C ASP A 69 -20.39 -5.27 -0.33
N LEU A 70 -20.07 -4.20 -1.05
CA LEU A 70 -18.69 -3.75 -1.24
C LEU A 70 -18.12 -3.18 0.07
N PHE A 71 -18.91 -2.45 0.86
CA PHE A 71 -18.50 -2.01 2.19
C PHE A 71 -18.27 -3.18 3.15
N LYS A 72 -19.12 -4.22 3.12
CA LYS A 72 -18.89 -5.45 3.91
C LYS A 72 -17.57 -6.11 3.53
N LYS A 73 -17.31 -6.28 2.22
CA LYS A 73 -16.04 -6.84 1.72
C LYS A 73 -14.85 -5.97 2.12
N PHE A 74 -14.96 -4.66 2.00
CA PHE A 74 -13.90 -3.73 2.38
C PHE A 74 -13.56 -3.83 3.88
N ALA A 75 -14.58 -3.88 4.74
CA ALA A 75 -14.39 -4.07 6.17
C ALA A 75 -13.75 -5.44 6.49
N GLN A 76 -14.18 -6.51 5.83
CA GLN A 76 -13.63 -7.86 5.98
C GLN A 76 -12.18 -7.97 5.48
N SER A 77 -11.80 -7.19 4.47
CA SER A 77 -10.45 -7.15 3.90
C SER A 77 -9.58 -6.05 4.51
N SER A 78 -10.03 -5.36 5.56
CA SER A 78 -9.21 -4.38 6.28
C SER A 78 -8.24 -5.09 7.23
N ILE A 79 -7.05 -4.52 7.42
CA ILE A 79 -6.04 -5.10 8.32
C ILE A 79 -6.16 -4.53 9.72
N GLU A 80 -5.86 -5.34 10.72
CA GLU A 80 -5.75 -4.91 12.11
C GLU A 80 -4.31 -4.49 12.44
N ILE A 81 -4.18 -3.50 13.33
CA ILE A 81 -2.90 -3.05 13.88
C ILE A 81 -3.00 -3.06 15.41
N PRO A 82 -2.19 -3.85 16.13
CA PRO A 82 -1.28 -4.89 15.61
C PRO A 82 -2.06 -6.10 15.07
N GLY A 83 -1.47 -6.85 14.13
CA GLY A 83 -2.07 -8.06 13.57
C GLY A 83 -1.13 -8.81 12.61
N PRO A 84 -1.50 -10.00 12.11
CA PRO A 84 -0.64 -10.81 11.24
C PRO A 84 -0.19 -10.07 9.96
N ALA A 85 -1.11 -9.37 9.30
CA ALA A 85 -0.78 -8.57 8.11
C ALA A 85 0.19 -7.41 8.45
N PHE A 86 0.02 -6.77 9.61
CA PHE A 86 0.94 -5.73 10.06
C PHE A 86 2.36 -6.30 10.30
N GLN A 87 2.48 -7.49 10.88
CA GLN A 87 3.78 -8.16 11.06
C GLN A 87 4.45 -8.47 9.72
N GLN A 88 3.69 -8.98 8.73
CA GLN A 88 4.22 -9.21 7.38
C GLN A 88 4.71 -7.93 6.71
N LEU A 89 4.05 -6.78 6.95
CA LEU A 89 4.51 -5.49 6.44
C LEU A 89 5.81 -5.04 7.12
N GLN A 90 5.97 -5.28 8.42
CA GLN A 90 7.21 -4.99 9.14
C GLN A 90 8.40 -5.80 8.60
N GLU A 91 8.18 -7.03 8.12
CA GLU A 91 9.20 -7.87 7.48
C GLU A 91 9.60 -7.42 6.06
N ILE A 92 8.83 -6.52 5.44
CA ILE A 92 9.13 -5.97 4.10
C ILE A 92 10.02 -4.71 4.21
N ALA A 93 9.89 -3.95 5.30
CA ALA A 93 10.63 -2.71 5.55
C ALA A 93 12.09 -2.97 5.94
#